data_AF-A0A534KF82-F1
#
_entry.id   AF-A0A534KF82-F1
#
_cell.length_a   1.000
_cell.length_b   1.000
_cell.length_c   1.000
_cell.angle_alpha   90.00
_cell.angle_beta   90.00
_cell.angle_gamma   90.00
#
_symmetry.space_group_name_H-M   'P 1'
#
loop_
_entity.id
_entity.type
_entity.pdbx_description
1 polymer ?
#
loop_
_entity_poly.entity_id
_entity_poly.type
_entity_poly.pdbx_seq_one_letter_code
_entity_poly.pdbx_strand_id
1 'polypeptide(L)'
;MHILLELAAALIATIPLYATARAYYERGSTRLVLAFAAFSVLEVRLLAVLLVHLALPIDHSTEELLDFGGDLVVMLAFAAAFLWGARWSHERVPVGTA
;
A
#
# COMPACT_ATOMS: atom_id res chain seq x y z
N MET A 1 1.28 10.39 -22.47
CA MET A 1 2.71 10.44 -22.06
C MET A 1 2.88 10.08 -20.58
N HIS A 2 2.11 9.11 -20.07
CA HIS A 2 2.03 8.80 -18.63
C HIS A 2 2.39 7.35 -18.29
N ILE A 3 2.32 6.42 -19.25
CA ILE A 3 2.66 4.98 -19.06
C ILE A 3 4.06 4.77 -18.45
N LEU A 4 5.08 5.53 -18.89
CA LEU A 4 6.43 5.42 -18.31
C LEU A 4 6.49 5.85 -16.84
N LEU A 5 5.68 6.85 -16.46
CA LEU A 5 5.59 7.31 -15.07
C LEU A 5 4.83 6.31 -14.20
N GLU A 6 3.79 5.68 -14.74
CA GLU A 6 3.05 4.60 -14.06
C GLU A 6 3.93 3.37 -13.84
N LEU A 7 4.70 2.98 -14.86
CA LEU A 7 5.68 1.92 -14.74
C LEU A 7 6.74 2.26 -13.68
N ALA A 8 7.28 3.48 -13.71
CA ALA A 8 8.24 3.92 -12.70
C ALA A 8 7.63 3.93 -11.29
N ALA A 9 6.38 4.37 -11.14
CA ALA A 9 5.68 4.38 -9.87
C ALA A 9 5.48 2.95 -9.32
N ALA A 10 5.02 2.01 -10.15
CA ALA A 10 4.89 0.60 -9.78
C ALA A 10 6.25 0.03 -9.34
N LEU A 11 7.31 0.24 -10.13
CA LEU A 11 8.65 -0.21 -9.77
C LEU A 11 9.14 0.38 -8.44
N ILE A 12 8.89 1.67 -8.18
CA ILE A 12 9.27 2.30 -6.91
C ILE A 12 8.46 1.73 -5.75
N ALA A 13 7.18 1.46 -5.93
CA ALA A 13 6.30 0.90 -4.89
C ALA A 13 6.68 -0.54 -4.49
N THR A 14 7.34 -1.30 -5.36
CA THR A 14 7.92 -2.61 -4.98
C THR A 14 8.98 -2.52 -3.88
N ILE A 15 9.69 -1.39 -3.75
CA ILE A 15 10.77 -1.22 -2.77
C ILE A 15 10.24 -1.33 -1.32
N PRO A 16 9.27 -0.50 -0.87
CA PRO A 16 8.70 -0.65 0.46
C PRO A 16 7.93 -1.96 0.64
N LEU A 17 7.30 -2.50 -0.41
CA LEU A 17 6.64 -3.80 -0.37
C LEU A 17 7.63 -4.93 -0.05
N TYR A 18 8.76 -4.98 -0.77
CA TYR A 18 9.81 -5.95 -0.54
C TYR A 18 10.46 -5.77 0.84
N ALA A 19 10.72 -4.52 1.24
CA ALA A 19 11.31 -4.22 2.55
C ALA A 19 10.41 -4.69 3.70
N THR A 20 9.10 -4.48 3.61
CA THR A 20 8.14 -4.93 4.63
C THR A 20 7.98 -6.44 4.64
N ALA A 21 7.95 -7.09 3.48
CA ALA A 21 7.93 -8.55 3.37
C ALA A 21 9.17 -9.18 4.03
N ARG A 22 10.37 -8.69 3.67
CA ARG A 22 11.62 -9.17 4.25
C ARG A 22 11.66 -8.97 5.76
N ALA A 23 11.30 -7.79 6.24
CA ALA A 23 11.26 -7.50 7.66
C ALA A 23 10.25 -8.40 8.40
N TYR A 24 9.12 -8.75 7.77
CA TYR A 24 8.16 -9.71 8.32
C TYR A 24 8.78 -11.11 8.44
N TYR A 25 9.43 -11.62 7.40
CA TYR A 25 10.10 -12.92 7.46
C TYR A 25 11.18 -12.99 8.56
N GLU A 26 11.89 -11.89 8.80
CA GLU A 26 12.92 -11.82 9.84
C GLU A 26 12.35 -11.72 11.26
N ARG A 27 11.19 -11.08 11.46
CA ARG A 27 10.69 -10.67 12.79
C ARG A 27 9.33 -11.27 13.20
N GLY A 28 8.58 -11.86 12.27
CA GLY A 28 7.26 -12.47 12.51
C GLY A 28 6.19 -11.51 13.05
N SER A 29 6.32 -10.20 12.80
CA SER A 29 5.46 -9.20 13.44
C SER A 29 4.14 -8.98 12.67
N THR A 30 3.00 -9.10 13.35
CA THR A 30 1.67 -8.79 12.79
C THR A 30 1.56 -7.35 12.27
N ARG A 31 2.30 -6.40 12.85
CA ARG A 31 2.35 -5.01 12.35
C ARG A 31 2.96 -4.94 10.95
N LEU A 32 3.97 -5.77 10.68
CA LEU A 32 4.61 -5.85 9.39
C LEU A 32 3.71 -6.54 8.36
N VAL A 33 2.85 -7.48 8.78
CA VAL A 33 1.82 -8.07 7.91
C VAL A 33 0.83 -7.01 7.42
N LEU A 34 0.35 -6.13 8.31
CA LEU A 34 -0.57 -5.06 7.91
C LEU A 34 0.10 -4.01 7.03
N ALA A 35 1.36 -3.65 7.34
CA ALA A 35 2.13 -2.76 6.48
C ALA A 35 2.35 -3.39 5.08
N PHE A 36 2.72 -4.67 5.04
CA PHE A 36 2.88 -5.43 3.79
C PHE A 36 1.57 -5.49 3.00
N ALA A 37 0.43 -5.72 3.66
CA ALA A 37 -0.88 -5.71 3.02
C ALA A 37 -1.21 -4.32 2.42
N ALA A 38 -0.95 -3.23 3.15
CA ALA A 38 -1.18 -1.88 2.64
C ALA A 38 -0.31 -1.54 1.42
N PHE A 39 0.98 -1.91 1.45
CA PHE A 39 1.85 -1.74 0.28
C PHE A 39 1.46 -2.66 -0.88
N SER A 40 0.90 -3.84 -0.61
CA SER A 40 0.40 -4.75 -1.66
C SER A 40 -0.81 -4.14 -2.37
N VAL A 41 -1.70 -3.48 -1.63
CA VAL A 41 -2.85 -2.76 -2.20
C VAL A 41 -2.39 -1.60 -3.09
N LEU A 42 -1.38 -0.83 -2.65
CA LEU A 42 -0.76 0.21 -3.48
C LEU A 42 -0.16 -0.36 -4.76
N GLU A 43 0.62 -1.43 -4.66
CA GLU A 43 1.26 -2.08 -5.81
C GLU A 43 0.22 -2.57 -6.83
N VAL A 44 -0.80 -3.29 -6.36
CA VAL A 44 -1.91 -3.77 -7.20
C VAL A 44 -2.63 -2.61 -7.87
N ARG A 45 -2.86 -1.50 -7.15
CA ARG A 45 -3.49 -0.32 -7.75
C ARG A 45 -2.64 0.25 -8.88
N LEU A 46 -1.34 0.44 -8.67
CA LEU A 46 -0.45 0.99 -9.71
C LEU A 46 -0.37 0.06 -10.94
N LEU A 47 -0.33 -1.25 -10.72
CA LEU A 47 -0.37 -2.24 -11.80
C LEU A 47 -1.72 -2.24 -12.53
N ALA A 48 -2.84 -2.04 -11.82
CA ALA A 48 -4.16 -1.95 -12.43
C ALA A 48 -4.30 -0.73 -13.35
N VAL A 49 -3.81 0.44 -12.92
CA VAL A 49 -3.77 1.66 -13.74
C VAL A 49 -2.91 1.43 -14.98
N LEU A 50 -1.71 0.88 -14.81
CA LEU A 50 -0.83 0.56 -15.92
C LEU A 50 -1.49 -0.40 -16.92
N LEU A 51 -2.21 -1.42 -16.43
CA LEU A 51 -2.93 -2.39 -17.27
C LEU A 51 -4.06 -1.72 -18.05
N VAL A 52 -4.83 -0.85 -17.39
CA VAL A 52 -5.90 -0.07 -18.02
C VAL A 52 -5.34 0.72 -19.20
N HIS A 53 -4.27 1.47 -18.98
CA HIS A 53 -3.66 2.30 -20.02
C HIS A 53 -2.93 1.53 -21.11
N LEU A 54 -2.48 0.30 -20.83
CA LEU A 54 -1.77 -0.51 -21.80
C LEU A 54 -2.72 -1.30 -22.71
N ALA A 55 -3.86 -1.78 -22.18
CA ALA A 55 -4.58 -2.88 -22.80
C ALA A 55 -6.11 -2.80 -22.75
N LEU A 56 -6.71 -1.90 -21.95
CA LEU A 56 -8.16 -1.89 -21.78
C LEU A 56 -8.79 -0.65 -22.46
N PRO A 57 -9.63 -0.85 -23.49
CA PRO A 57 -10.40 0.23 -24.07
C PRO A 57 -11.60 0.54 -23.16
N ILE A 58 -11.39 1.40 -22.16
CA ILE A 58 -12.45 1.94 -21.30
C ILE A 58 -12.68 3.42 -21.61
N ASP A 59 -13.87 3.92 -21.30
CA ASP A 59 -14.17 5.35 -21.43
C ASP A 59 -13.57 6.15 -20.27
N HIS A 60 -13.42 7.46 -20.50
CA HIS A 60 -12.77 8.36 -19.54
C HIS A 60 -13.47 8.44 -18.18
N SER A 61 -14.81 8.33 -18.14
CA SER A 61 -15.55 8.40 -16.87
C SER A 61 -15.32 7.14 -16.02
N THR A 62 -15.20 5.98 -16.67
CA THR A 62 -14.83 4.72 -16.01
C THR A 62 -13.39 4.77 -15.50
N GLU A 63 -12.46 5.33 -16.29
CA GLU A 63 -11.06 5.54 -15.89
C GLU A 63 -10.96 6.41 -14.62
N GLU A 64 -11.61 7.58 -14.61
CA GLU A 64 -11.62 8.48 -13.43
C GLU A 64 -12.23 7.81 -12.19
N LEU A 65 -13.29 7.02 -12.35
CA LEU A 65 -13.92 6.31 -11.24
C LEU A 65 -13.00 5.23 -10.67
N LEU A 66 -12.32 4.46 -11.54
CA LEU A 66 -11.33 3.48 -11.11
C LEU A 66 -10.17 4.16 -10.40
N ASP A 67 -9.75 5.32 -10.88
CA ASP A 67 -8.67 6.07 -10.27
C ASP A 67 -9.01 6.55 -8.86
N PHE A 68 -10.13 7.26 -8.73
CA PHE A 68 -10.62 7.73 -7.46
C PHE A 68 -10.88 6.57 -6.47
N GLY A 69 -11.58 5.53 -6.93
CA GLY A 69 -11.94 4.38 -6.11
C GLY A 69 -10.72 3.63 -5.60
N GLY A 70 -9.73 3.42 -6.47
CA GLY A 70 -8.47 2.82 -6.07
C GLY A 70 -7.70 3.65 -5.04
N ASP A 71 -7.75 4.99 -5.13
CA ASP A 71 -6.93 5.87 -4.29
C ASP A 71 -7.52 5.86 -2.88
N LEU A 72 -8.85 5.85 -2.82
CA LEU A 72 -9.59 5.64 -1.59
C LEU A 72 -9.25 4.29 -0.95
N VAL A 73 -9.20 3.20 -1.72
CA VAL A 73 -8.84 1.86 -1.20
C VAL A 73 -7.41 1.84 -0.66
N VAL A 74 -6.46 2.45 -1.36
CA VAL A 74 -5.07 2.60 -0.90
C VAL A 74 -5.01 3.40 0.39
N MET A 75 -5.66 4.57 0.44
CA MET A 75 -5.74 5.40 1.64
C MET A 75 -6.35 4.65 2.83
N LEU A 76 -7.44 3.91 2.61
CA LEU A 76 -8.08 3.09 3.63
C LEU A 76 -7.16 1.99 4.15
N ALA A 77 -6.41 1.32 3.27
CA ALA A 77 -5.47 0.27 3.65
C ALA A 77 -4.33 0.83 4.53
N PHE A 78 -3.75 1.97 4.15
CA PHE A 78 -2.74 2.64 4.96
C PHE A 78 -3.31 3.18 6.28
N ALA A 79 -4.51 3.75 6.27
CA ALA A 79 -5.19 4.22 7.47
C ALA A 79 -5.45 3.07 8.45
N ALA A 80 -5.91 1.91 7.96
CA ALA A 80 -6.12 0.71 8.77
C ALA A 80 -4.80 0.19 9.38
N ALA A 81 -3.74 0.10 8.56
CA ALA A 81 -2.42 -0.32 9.03
C ALA A 81 -1.85 0.67 10.07
N PHE A 82 -2.03 1.96 9.84
CA PHE A 82 -1.58 3.03 10.76
C PHE A 82 -2.36 3.01 12.07
N LEU A 83 -3.69 3.00 12.03
CA LEU A 83 -4.54 2.99 13.22
C LEU A 83 -4.27 1.74 14.07
N TRP A 84 -4.11 0.59 13.44
CA TRP A 84 -3.72 -0.63 14.15
C TRP A 84 -2.34 -0.50 14.78
N GLY A 85 -1.35 0.01 14.03
CA GLY A 85 0.01 0.25 14.53
C GLY A 85 0.07 1.26 15.67
N ALA A 86 -0.78 2.29 15.64
CA ALA A 86 -0.86 3.35 16.64
C ALA A 86 -1.54 2.87 17.93
N ARG A 87 -2.54 1.98 17.87
CA ARG A 87 -3.12 1.37 19.08
C ARG A 87 -2.07 0.65 19.94
N TRP A 88 -1.02 0.12 19.31
CA TRP A 88 0.13 -0.52 19.98
C TRP A 88 1.11 0.46 20.65
N SER A 89 1.06 1.78 20.40
CA SER A 89 1.94 2.73 21.09
C SER A 89 1.49 3.03 22.51
N HIS A 90 0.21 2.81 22.84
CA HIS A 90 -0.30 2.99 24.21
C HIS A 90 0.10 1.85 25.16
N GLU A 91 0.55 0.70 24.65
CA GLU A 91 0.89 -0.49 25.46
C GLU A 91 2.38 -0.59 25.82
N ARG A 92 3.21 0.38 25.41
CA ARG A 92 4.67 0.36 25.63
C ARG A 92 5.22 1.57 26.39
N VAL A 93 4.53 2.00 27.44
CA VAL A 93 5.22 2.70 28.53
C VAL A 93 5.69 1.61 29.49
N PRO A 94 7.00 1.30 29.58
CA PRO A 94 7.49 0.59 30.74
C PRO A 94 7.23 1.54 31.92
N VAL A 95 6.26 1.20 32.76
CA VAL A 95 6.22 1.73 34.11
C VAL A 95 7.47 1.19 34.76
N GLY A 96 8.54 1.98 34.71
CA GLY A 96 9.74 1.74 35.51
C GLY A 96 9.29 1.69 36.96
N THR A 97 9.24 0.49 37.51
CA THR A 97 9.29 0.24 38.94
C THR A 97 10.72 0.55 39.39
N ALA A 98 10.92 1.70 40.03
CA ALA A 98 11.86 1.96 41.13
C ALA A 98 11.88 3.45 41.46
#